data_AF-A0A069IF79-F1
#
_entry.id   AF-A0A069IF79-F1
#
_cell.length_a   1.000
_cell.length_b   1.000
_cell.length_c   1.000
_cell.angle_alpha   90.00
_cell.angle_beta   90.00
_cell.angle_gamma   90.00
#
_symmetry.space_group_name_H-M   'P 1'
#
loop_
_entity.id
_entity.type
_entity.pdbx_description
1 polymer ?
#
loop_
_entity_poly.entity_id
_entity_poly.type
_entity_poly.pdbx_seq_one_letter_code
_entity_poly.pdbx_strand_id
1 'polypeptide(L)' 'MTFHQPSGITQGLPLLIDANWTPAQAWAVIELLDDLRDRLLAHYQLALAEWLAEDRQEHPDGPDDDLAGNDF' A
#
# COMPACT_ATOMS: atom_id res chain seq x y z
N MET A 1 -21.75 -12.05 -4.04
CA MET A 1 -20.32 -12.44 -4.01
C MET A 1 -19.58 -11.34 -3.27
N THR A 2 -19.04 -11.62 -2.09
CA THR A 2 -18.32 -10.65 -1.26
C THR A 2 -16.90 -10.53 -1.78
N PHE A 3 -16.55 -9.38 -2.37
CA PHE A 3 -15.19 -9.08 -2.81
C PHE A 3 -14.32 -8.84 -1.58
N HIS A 4 -13.47 -9.81 -1.25
CA HIS A 4 -12.44 -9.62 -0.23
C HIS A 4 -11.28 -8.86 -0.88
N GLN A 5 -11.08 -7.59 -0.49
CA GLN A 5 -9.98 -6.79 -1.02
C GLN A 5 -8.69 -7.10 -0.26
N PRO A 6 -7.54 -7.25 -0.93
CA PRO A 6 -6.27 -7.67 -0.33
C PRO A 6 -5.56 -6.55 0.45
N SER A 7 -6.28 -5.54 0.93
CA SER A 7 -5.72 -4.63 1.91
C SER A 7 -5.91 -5.30 3.27
N GLY A 8 -4.86 -5.99 3.75
CA GLY A 8 -4.78 -6.67 5.05
C GLY A 8 -4.88 -5.75 6.27
N ILE A 9 -5.68 -4.68 6.17
CA ILE A 9 -6.07 -3.80 7.25
C ILE A 9 -7.57 -3.93 7.32
N THR A 10 -8.07 -4.50 8.41
CA THR A 10 -9.48 -4.83 8.69
C THR A 10 -10.43 -3.60 8.67
N GLN A 11 -9.93 -2.42 8.30
CA GLN A 11 -10.56 -1.09 8.30
C GLN A 11 -10.14 -0.25 7.05
N GLY A 12 -9.85 -0.88 5.91
CA GLY A 12 -9.44 -0.17 4.68
C GLY A 12 -10.59 0.51 3.93
N LEU A 13 -10.25 1.45 3.02
CA LEU A 13 -11.21 2.05 2.08
C LEU A 13 -11.57 1.01 1.00
N PRO A 14 -12.87 0.74 0.74
CA PRO A 14 -13.25 -0.17 -0.34
C PRO A 14 -12.95 0.48 -1.71
N LEU A 15 -11.94 -0.03 -2.41
CA LEU A 15 -11.55 0.39 -3.75
C LEU A 15 -12.26 -0.47 -4.80
N LEU A 16 -13.58 -0.31 -4.91
CA LEU A 16 -14.39 -1.03 -5.90
C LEU A 16 -14.19 -0.44 -7.30
N ILE A 17 -13.99 -1.30 -8.30
CA ILE A 17 -13.89 -0.91 -9.71
C ILE A 17 -15.24 -1.23 -10.38
N ASP A 18 -15.82 -0.26 -11.08
CA ASP A 18 -17.04 -0.49 -11.86
C ASP A 18 -16.70 -1.34 -13.10
N ALA A 19 -17.47 -2.41 -13.34
CA ALA A 19 -17.28 -3.31 -14.46
C ALA A 19 -17.47 -2.63 -15.84
N ASN A 20 -18.08 -1.45 -15.89
CA ASN A 20 -18.36 -0.71 -17.11
C ASN A 20 -17.36 0.41 -17.39
N TRP A 21 -16.26 0.49 -16.63
CA TRP A 21 -15.21 1.48 -16.91
C TRP A 21 -14.60 1.26 -18.29
N THR A 22 -14.43 2.38 -19.00
CA THR A 22 -13.59 2.41 -20.19
C THR A 22 -12.10 2.40 -19.79
N PRO A 23 -11.20 1.95 -20.68
CA PRO A 23 -9.76 2.02 -20.42
C PRO A 23 -9.26 3.42 -20.06
N ALA A 24 -9.83 4.47 -20.68
CA ALA A 24 -9.47 5.85 -20.39
C ALA A 24 -9.87 6.28 -18.96
N GLN A 25 -11.02 5.81 -18.47
CA GLN A 25 -11.44 6.09 -17.09
C GLN A 25 -10.54 5.38 -16.08
N ALA A 26 -10.18 4.12 -16.34
CA ALA A 26 -9.22 3.40 -15.50
C ALA A 26 -7.87 4.13 -15.44
N TRP A 27 -7.39 4.61 -16.59
CA TRP A 27 -6.13 5.37 -16.66
C TRP A 27 -6.19 6.69 -15.88
N ALA A 28 -7.27 7.47 -16.01
CA ALA A 28 -7.44 8.71 -15.27
C ALA A 28 -7.44 8.50 -13.74
N VAL A 29 -7.97 7.36 -13.27
CA VAL A 29 -7.90 7.01 -11.84
C VAL A 29 -6.49 6.65 -11.42
N ILE A 30 -5.71 5.96 -12.25
CA ILE A 30 -4.29 5.69 -11.98
C ILE A 30 -3.52 7.01 -11.83
N GLU A 31 -3.71 7.95 -12.75
CA GLU A 31 -3.07 9.27 -12.69
C GLU A 31 -3.47 10.03 -11.41
N LEU A 32 -4.75 10.01 -11.05
CA LEU A 32 -5.22 10.61 -9.80
C LEU A 32 -4.57 9.98 -8.55
N LEU A 33 -4.39 8.67 -8.54
CA LEU A 33 -3.76 7.97 -7.42
C LEU A 33 -2.27 8.30 -7.32
N ASP A 34 -1.58 8.43 -8.45
CA ASP A 34 -0.18 8.87 -8.49
C ASP A 34 -0.05 10.31 -7.96
N ASP A 35 -0.88 11.24 -8.43
CA ASP A 35 -0.90 12.63 -7.95
C ASP A 35 -1.20 12.72 -6.45
N LEU A 36 -2.14 11.91 -5.96
CA LEU A 36 -2.47 11.84 -4.54
C LEU A 36 -1.31 11.29 -3.72
N ARG A 37 -0.64 10.24 -4.19
CA ARG A 37 0.55 9.67 -3.55
C ARG A 37 1.63 10.73 -3.42
N ASP A 38 1.91 11.47 -4.49
CA ASP A 38 2.95 12.50 -4.51
C ASP A 38 2.63 13.63 -3.52
N ARG A 39 1.36 14.04 -3.41
CA ARG A 39 0.92 15.01 -2.39
C ARG A 39 1.05 14.49 -0.97
N LEU A 40 0.66 13.25 -0.72
CA LEU A 40 0.79 12.64 0.61
C LEU A 40 2.25 12.54 1.03
N LEU A 41 3.13 12.12 0.12
CA LEU A 41 4.56 12.08 0.39
C LEU A 41 5.11 13.48 0.65
N ALA A 42 4.82 14.47 -0.20
CA ALA A 42 5.30 15.84 0.02
C ALA A 42 4.84 16.44 1.35
N HIS A 43 3.64 16.09 1.82
CA HIS A 43 3.10 16.64 3.06
C HIS A 43 3.51 15.86 4.31
N TYR A 44 3.58 14.53 4.24
CA TYR A 44 3.80 13.64 5.38
C TYR A 44 5.17 12.96 5.37
N GLN A 45 6.07 13.24 4.42
CA GLN A 45 7.36 12.56 4.30
C GLN A 45 8.13 12.45 5.62
N LEU A 46 8.15 13.52 6.43
CA LEU A 46 8.86 13.53 7.70
C LEU A 46 8.14 12.68 8.75
N ALA A 47 6.83 12.90 8.91
CA ALA A 47 6.01 12.14 9.87
C ALA A 47 5.98 10.64 9.54
N LEU A 48 5.98 10.27 8.26
CA LEU A 48 6.09 8.88 7.81
C LEU A 48 7.48 8.32 8.14
N ALA A 49 8.55 9.07 7.89
CA ALA A 49 9.91 8.63 8.22
C ALA A 49 10.10 8.43 9.72
N GLU A 50 9.57 9.32 10.55
CA GLU A 50 9.58 9.20 12.02
C GLU A 50 8.80 7.97 12.47
N TRP A 51 7.57 7.80 11.99
CA TRP A 51 6.73 6.65 12.32
C TRP A 51 7.37 5.30 11.93
N LEU A 52 7.98 5.20 10.74
CA LEU A 52 8.69 4.00 10.30
C LEU A 52 9.97 3.73 11.12
N ALA A 53 10.64 4.78 11.59
CA ALA A 53 11.83 4.63 12.44
C ALA A 53 11.43 4.11 13.84
N GLU A 54 10.33 4.61 14.39
CA GLU A 54 9.75 4.15 15.66
C GLU A 54 9.27 2.69 15.55
N ASP A 55 8.52 2.32 14.50
CA ASP A 55 8.05 0.95 14.27
C ASP A 55 9.21 -0.06 14.17
N ARG A 56 10.30 0.29 13.47
CA ARG A 56 11.51 -0.53 13.38
C ARG A 56 12.24 -0.64 14.72
N GLN A 57 12.17 0.39 15.56
CA GLN A 57 12.77 0.38 16.89
C GLN A 57 11.95 -0.47 17.87
N GLU A 58 10.63 -0.51 17.70
CA GLU A 58 9.69 -1.34 18.47
C GLU A 58 9.68 -2.81 18.01
N HIS A 59 9.98 -3.08 16.73
CA HIS A 59 10.05 -4.43 16.15
C HIS A 59 11.38 -4.67 15.40
N PRO A 60 12.51 -4.89 16.12
CA PRO A 60 13.83 -5.03 15.51
C PRO A 60 14.01 -6.29 14.65
N ASP A 61 13.19 -7.32 14.87
CA ASP A 61 13.11 -8.55 14.06
C ASP A 61 11.94 -8.41 13.06
N GLY A 62 12.13 -7.65 11.98
CA GLY A 62 11.34 -7.84 10.75
C GLY A 62 11.73 -9.17 10.10
N PRO A 63 10.82 -9.88 9.41
CA PRO A 63 11.01 -11.28 9.04
C PRO A 63 12.36 -11.45 8.37
N ASP A 64 13.21 -12.25 9.01
CA ASP A 64 14.48 -12.67 8.47
C ASP A 64 14.29 -13.09 7.02
N ASP A 65 15.21 -12.64 6.18
CA ASP A 65 15.46 -13.12 4.83
C ASP A 65 15.92 -14.60 4.92
N ASP A 66 15.08 -15.48 5.48
CA ASP A 66 15.23 -16.93 5.54
C ASP A 66 14.74 -17.58 4.22
N LEU A 67 15.04 -16.91 3.09
CA LEU A 67 14.94 -17.50 1.75
C LEU A 67 16.33 -17.77 1.15
N ALA A 68 17.36 -17.87 1.98
CA ALA A 68 18.67 -18.41 1.60
C ALA A 68 18.90 -19.79 2.25
N GLY A 69 17.97 -20.73 2.05
CA GLY A 69 18.10 -22.06 2.64
C GLY A 69 17.03 -23.08 2.24
N ASN A 70 16.76 -23.26 0.95
CA ASN A 70 16.02 -24.45 0.49
C ASN A 70 16.80 -25.20 -0.59
N ASP A 71 17.91 -25.83 -0.18
CA ASP A 71 18.41 -27.06 -0.78
C ASP A 71 17.67 -28.24 -0.10
N PHE A 72 16.58 -28.70 -0.72
CA PHE A 72 16.14 -30.12 -0.76
C PHE A 72 14.99 -30.29 -1.77
#